data_AF-A0A1I3QL13-F1
#
_entry.id   AF-A0A1I3QL13-F1
#
_cell.length_a   1.000
_cell.length_b   1.000
_cell.length_c   1.000
_cell.angle_alpha   90.00
_cell.angle_beta   90.00
_cell.angle_gamma   90.00
#
_symmetry.space_group_name_H-M   'P 1'
#
loop_
_entity.id
_entity.type
_entity.pdbx_description
1 polymer ?
#
loop_
_entity_poly.entity_id
_entity_poly.type
_entity_poly.pdbx_seq_one_letter_code
_entity_poly.pdbx_strand_id
1 'polypeptide(L)'
;MDFSGRRLTNDANALVKIVTFICQLRPDDVDDGIIFHTDQIIFEIIKEDAEYEGVRIKIPCSLGKMREVLQLDIGFGDVIVPSPQTIDFPVLLSTMENPEILVYTNDSVVAEKFEAMISLSIINSRMKDFFDIYTLARTSEFQGLHLYEAVSETFKRRLTQTERDHILFTAEFYTDSRRVAMWEAFIKNLKLDNSPNFQEVMELIYTFLKPIYDHVLAENEYFGCWNQHSLSWQDGQITVL
;
A
#
# COMPACT_ATOMS: atom_id res chain seq x y z
N MET A 1 -7.64 0.90 8.42
CA MET A 1 -7.90 0.17 7.16
C MET A 1 -7.87 1.21 6.08
N ASP A 2 -7.13 0.96 5.01
CA ASP A 2 -6.80 1.98 4.01
C ASP A 2 -7.63 1.71 2.75
N PHE A 3 -8.28 2.74 2.21
CA PHE A 3 -9.24 2.65 1.11
C PHE A 3 -8.97 3.73 0.05
N SER A 4 -9.28 3.40 -1.21
CA SER A 4 -9.32 4.37 -2.31
C SER A 4 -10.73 4.93 -2.49
N GLY A 5 -10.90 6.23 -2.34
CA GLY A 5 -12.13 6.93 -2.71
C GLY A 5 -12.29 7.01 -4.23
N ARG A 6 -13.11 6.14 -4.83
CA ARG A 6 -13.41 6.16 -6.27
C ARG A 6 -14.81 6.69 -6.57
N ARG A 7 -14.91 7.61 -7.53
CA ARG A 7 -16.17 8.26 -7.94
C ARG A 7 -16.92 8.95 -6.79
N LEU A 8 -16.18 9.30 -5.74
CA LEU A 8 -16.65 10.06 -4.60
C LEU A 8 -15.98 11.43 -4.63
N THR A 9 -16.71 12.46 -4.21
CA THR A 9 -16.09 13.74 -3.88
C THR A 9 -15.30 13.57 -2.59
N ASN A 10 -14.14 14.23 -2.51
CA ASN A 10 -13.40 14.36 -1.26
C ASN A 10 -14.11 15.36 -0.31
N ASP A 11 -15.30 14.97 0.14
CA ASP A 11 -16.10 15.70 1.14
C ASP A 11 -16.28 14.78 2.36
N ALA A 12 -15.55 15.11 3.42
CA ALA A 12 -15.57 14.33 4.65
C ALA A 12 -16.98 14.20 5.25
N ASN A 13 -17.84 15.22 5.11
CA ASN A 13 -19.22 15.13 5.61
C ASN A 13 -20.05 14.14 4.79
N ALA A 14 -19.84 14.09 3.47
CA ALA A 14 -20.49 13.10 2.62
C ALA A 14 -20.02 11.68 2.96
N LEU A 15 -18.72 11.48 3.20
CA LEU A 15 -18.18 10.18 3.61
C LEU A 15 -18.72 9.72 4.96
N VAL A 16 -18.81 10.60 5.96
CA VAL A 16 -19.42 10.26 7.26
C VAL A 16 -20.88 9.84 7.08
N LYS A 17 -21.66 10.50 6.21
CA LYS A 17 -23.04 10.08 5.93
C LYS A 17 -23.10 8.68 5.31
N ILE A 18 -22.21 8.37 4.37
CA ILE A 18 -22.12 7.05 3.73
C ILE A 18 -21.77 5.99 4.77
N VAL A 19 -20.73 6.23 5.57
CA VAL A 19 -20.28 5.28 6.61
C VAL A 19 -21.36 5.08 7.67
N THR A 20 -22.00 6.15 8.13
CA THR A 20 -23.14 6.06 9.07
C THR A 20 -24.26 5.21 8.51
N PHE A 21 -24.62 5.40 7.24
CA PHE A 21 -25.64 4.58 6.58
C PHE A 21 -25.23 3.10 6.54
N ILE A 22 -23.98 2.79 6.15
CA ILE A 22 -23.46 1.41 6.13
C ILE A 22 -23.51 0.78 7.51
N CYS A 23 -23.07 1.49 8.56
CA CYS A 23 -23.09 1.01 9.94
C CYS A 23 -24.51 0.78 10.52
N GLN A 24 -25.53 1.36 9.88
CA GLN A 24 -26.94 1.17 10.25
C GLN A 24 -27.60 0.02 9.51
N LEU A 25 -26.95 -0.55 8.48
CA LEU A 25 -27.46 -1.73 7.82
C LEU A 25 -27.53 -2.89 8.83
N ARG A 26 -28.69 -3.55 8.85
CA ARG A 26 -28.95 -4.76 9.63
C ARG A 26 -29.28 -5.87 8.63
N PRO A 27 -28.35 -6.78 8.35
CA PRO A 27 -28.67 -7.98 7.59
C PRO A 27 -29.73 -8.76 8.36
N ASP A 28 -30.81 -9.18 7.70
CA ASP A 28 -31.98 -9.77 8.37
C ASP A 28 -31.68 -11.14 9.02
N ASP A 29 -30.56 -11.78 8.66
CA ASP A 29 -30.28 -13.18 9.00
C ASP A 29 -28.98 -13.45 9.80
N VAL A 30 -28.18 -12.41 10.14
CA VAL A 30 -26.92 -12.61 10.87
C VAL A 30 -26.66 -11.49 11.88
N ASP A 31 -26.58 -11.86 13.16
CA ASP A 31 -26.08 -11.01 14.25
C ASP A 31 -24.60 -11.34 14.51
N ASP A 32 -23.71 -10.42 14.15
CA ASP A 32 -22.27 -10.51 14.40
C ASP A 32 -21.87 -10.01 15.80
N GLY A 33 -22.84 -9.51 16.58
CA GLY A 33 -22.65 -8.95 17.92
C GLY A 33 -21.99 -7.57 17.94
N ILE A 34 -21.69 -6.97 16.78
CA ILE A 34 -21.03 -5.67 16.69
C ILE A 34 -22.07 -4.55 16.73
N ILE A 35 -21.88 -3.63 17.67
CA ILE A 35 -22.69 -2.41 17.77
C ILE A 35 -21.83 -1.22 17.37
N PHE A 36 -22.18 -0.57 16.26
CA PHE A 36 -21.58 0.70 15.84
C PHE A 36 -22.28 1.89 16.52
N HIS A 37 -21.52 2.76 17.18
CA HIS A 37 -22.01 3.99 17.80
C HIS A 37 -21.99 5.13 16.79
N THR A 38 -22.96 5.10 15.86
CA THR A 38 -22.98 6.02 14.70
C THR A 38 -23.09 7.51 15.06
N ASP A 39 -23.65 7.82 16.24
CA ASP A 39 -23.72 9.16 16.82
C ASP A 39 -22.36 9.72 17.26
N GLN A 40 -21.35 8.85 17.36
CA GLN A 40 -19.99 9.18 17.81
C GLN A 40 -18.96 9.05 16.68
N ILE A 41 -19.39 8.83 15.43
CA ILE A 41 -18.48 8.81 14.28
C ILE A 41 -17.88 10.21 14.10
N ILE A 42 -16.56 10.27 14.04
CA ILE A 42 -15.82 11.49 13.77
C ILE A 42 -14.89 11.29 12.57
N PHE A 43 -14.48 12.40 11.95
CA PHE A 43 -13.48 12.39 10.89
C PHE A 43 -12.33 13.33 11.21
N GLU A 44 -11.18 13.04 10.62
CA GLU A 44 -9.97 13.84 10.62
C GLU A 44 -9.49 13.98 9.18
N ILE A 45 -9.08 15.18 8.80
CA ILE A 45 -8.40 15.37 7.52
C ILE A 45 -6.93 14.97 7.71
N ILE A 46 -6.46 14.03 6.89
CA ILE A 46 -5.08 13.54 6.92
C ILE A 46 -4.34 14.04 5.67
N LYS A 47 -3.09 14.43 5.83
CA LYS A 47 -2.23 14.83 4.72
C LYS A 47 -1.24 13.70 4.47
N GLU A 48 -1.41 13.00 3.35
CA GLU A 48 -0.55 11.86 3.04
C GLU A 48 0.63 12.21 2.16
N ASP A 49 0.51 13.15 1.22
CA ASP A 49 1.60 13.93 0.60
C ASP A 49 0.97 14.98 -0.33
N ALA A 50 1.74 15.96 -0.80
CA ALA A 50 1.40 17.37 -1.05
C ALA A 50 0.18 17.76 -1.93
N GLU A 51 -0.56 16.85 -2.58
CA GLU A 51 -1.63 17.22 -3.54
C GLU A 51 -3.06 16.83 -3.15
N TYR A 52 -3.29 15.84 -2.26
CA TYR A 52 -4.64 15.46 -1.85
C TYR A 52 -4.75 15.16 -0.36
N GLU A 53 -5.71 15.82 0.31
CA GLU A 53 -6.05 15.54 1.69
C GLU A 53 -6.89 14.26 1.76
N GLY A 54 -6.43 13.21 2.44
CA GLY A 54 -7.23 12.04 2.74
C GLY A 54 -8.21 12.31 3.89
N VAL A 55 -9.16 11.40 4.09
CA VAL A 55 -10.11 11.46 5.21
C VAL A 55 -9.97 10.22 6.07
N ARG A 56 -9.64 10.41 7.33
CA ARG A 56 -9.66 9.36 8.36
C ARG A 56 -11.00 9.41 9.08
N ILE A 57 -11.75 8.31 9.07
CA ILE A 57 -13.00 8.15 9.81
C ILE A 57 -12.78 7.20 10.97
N LYS A 58 -13.19 7.63 12.16
CA LYS A 58 -13.16 6.84 13.39
C LYS A 58 -14.58 6.45 13.77
N ILE A 59 -14.82 5.15 13.90
CA ILE A 59 -16.13 4.56 14.16
C ILE A 59 -16.03 3.81 15.50
N PRO A 60 -16.50 4.42 16.60
CA PRO A 60 -16.56 3.71 17.88
C PRO A 60 -17.53 2.54 17.78
N CYS A 61 -17.10 1.37 18.24
CA CYS A 61 -17.90 0.16 18.23
C CYS A 61 -17.71 -0.67 19.50
N SER A 62 -18.64 -1.58 19.75
CA SER A 62 -18.56 -2.51 20.87
C SER A 62 -18.92 -3.93 20.47
N LEU A 63 -18.21 -4.91 21.06
CA LEU A 63 -18.54 -6.32 21.02
C LEU A 63 -18.73 -6.79 22.47
N GLY A 64 -19.99 -6.99 22.88
CA GLY A 64 -20.33 -7.23 24.28
C GLY A 64 -19.93 -6.05 25.19
N LYS A 65 -18.96 -6.27 26.09
CA LYS A 65 -18.43 -5.21 26.99
C LYS A 65 -17.16 -4.53 26.45
N MET A 66 -16.54 -5.10 25.41
CA MET A 66 -15.35 -4.55 24.79
C MET A 66 -15.72 -3.31 23.98
N ARG A 67 -14.91 -2.26 24.05
CA ARG A 67 -15.06 -1.03 23.27
C ARG A 67 -13.82 -0.80 22.46
N GLU A 68 -13.99 -0.60 21.16
CA GLU A 68 -12.92 -0.37 20.20
C GLU A 68 -13.28 0.81 19.28
N VAL A 69 -12.31 1.27 18.51
CA VAL A 69 -12.52 2.30 17.49
C VAL A 69 -12.00 1.76 16.16
N LEU A 70 -12.92 1.49 15.23
CA LEU A 70 -12.55 1.11 13.87
C LEU A 70 -12.09 2.37 13.12
N GLN A 71 -10.95 2.29 12.44
CA GLN A 71 -10.38 3.38 11.67
C GLN A 71 -10.40 3.06 10.17
N LEU A 72 -10.98 3.96 9.37
CA LEU A 72 -10.97 3.94 7.92
C LEU A 72 -10.18 5.14 7.40
N ASP A 73 -9.07 4.91 6.72
CA ASP A 73 -8.29 5.96 6.08
C ASP A 73 -8.61 5.92 4.59
N ILE A 74 -9.11 7.03 4.04
CA ILE A 74 -9.60 7.11 2.67
C ILE A 74 -8.73 8.11 1.90
N GLY A 75 -7.88 7.58 1.03
CA GLY A 75 -7.09 8.35 0.07
C GLY A 75 -7.89 8.64 -1.21
N PHE A 76 -7.50 9.67 -1.95
CA PHE A 76 -8.17 10.07 -3.19
C PHE A 76 -7.16 10.35 -4.29
N GLY A 77 -7.52 9.95 -5.51
CA GLY A 77 -6.82 10.39 -6.72
C GLY A 77 -5.73 9.44 -7.23
N ASP A 78 -5.43 8.36 -6.53
CA ASP A 78 -4.46 7.35 -6.97
C ASP A 78 -4.98 6.51 -8.15
N VAL A 79 -4.05 6.13 -9.01
CA VAL A 79 -4.30 5.25 -10.16
C VAL A 79 -4.07 3.82 -9.71
N ILE A 80 -5.02 2.93 -10.01
CA ILE A 80 -4.88 1.50 -9.71
C ILE A 80 -4.69 0.78 -11.04
N VAL A 81 -3.52 0.19 -11.22
CA VAL A 81 -3.07 -0.46 -12.45
C VAL A 81 -2.82 -1.95 -12.20
N PRO A 82 -3.24 -2.86 -13.10
CA PRO A 82 -4.06 -2.61 -14.29
C PRO A 82 -5.52 -2.25 -13.95
N SER A 83 -6.06 -2.83 -12.88
CA SER A 83 -7.39 -2.53 -12.33
C SER A 83 -7.51 -3.15 -10.94
N PRO A 84 -8.42 -2.65 -10.07
CA PRO A 84 -8.69 -3.30 -8.79
C PRO A 84 -9.08 -4.76 -8.97
N GLN A 85 -8.61 -5.63 -8.08
CA GLN A 85 -8.93 -7.05 -8.08
C GLN A 85 -10.04 -7.34 -7.09
N THR A 86 -10.94 -8.26 -7.43
CA THR A 86 -11.92 -8.79 -6.49
C THR A 86 -11.29 -9.98 -5.75
N ILE A 87 -11.42 -10.00 -4.42
CA ILE A 87 -11.06 -11.16 -3.61
C ILE A 87 -12.23 -11.58 -2.73
N ASP A 88 -12.30 -12.87 -2.44
CA ASP A 88 -13.14 -13.40 -1.36
C ASP A 88 -12.44 -13.13 -0.03
N PHE A 89 -12.98 -12.22 0.79
CA PHE A 89 -12.41 -11.93 2.09
C PHE A 89 -12.82 -12.99 3.11
N PRO A 90 -11.88 -13.60 3.84
CA PRO A 90 -12.21 -14.65 4.79
C PRO A 90 -13.03 -14.11 5.97
N VAL A 91 -14.11 -14.81 6.31
CA VAL A 91 -14.93 -14.50 7.49
C VAL A 91 -14.49 -15.28 8.73
N LEU A 92 -14.69 -14.68 9.90
CA LEU A 92 -14.45 -15.36 11.18
C LEU A 92 -15.62 -16.28 11.58
N LEU A 93 -16.86 -15.86 11.27
CA LEU A 93 -18.07 -16.60 11.57
C LEU A 93 -18.36 -17.56 10.42
N SER A 94 -18.21 -18.87 10.66
CA SER A 94 -18.40 -19.92 9.63
C SER A 94 -19.81 -19.98 9.05
N THR A 95 -20.77 -19.28 9.66
CA THR A 95 -22.15 -19.16 9.20
C THR A 95 -22.34 -18.03 8.18
N MET A 96 -21.31 -17.24 7.89
CA MET A 96 -21.35 -16.15 6.92
C MET A 96 -20.70 -16.57 5.60
N GLU A 97 -21.22 -16.02 4.50
CA GLU A 97 -20.55 -16.11 3.20
C GLU A 97 -19.35 -15.14 3.18
N ASN A 98 -18.30 -15.51 2.45
CA ASN A 98 -17.16 -14.61 2.24
C ASN A 98 -17.61 -13.40 1.42
N PRO A 99 -17.46 -12.15 1.92
CA PRO A 99 -17.77 -10.99 1.11
C PRO A 99 -16.71 -10.80 0.02
N GLU A 100 -17.18 -10.50 -1.19
CA GLU A 100 -16.32 -10.03 -2.27
C GLU A 100 -15.93 -8.57 -2.02
N ILE A 101 -14.63 -8.29 -1.99
CA ILE A 101 -14.12 -6.92 -1.85
C ILE A 101 -13.15 -6.57 -2.97
N LEU A 102 -13.17 -5.30 -3.38
CA LEU A 102 -12.19 -4.75 -4.30
C LEU A 102 -10.93 -4.34 -3.54
N VAL A 103 -9.78 -4.86 -3.97
CA VAL A 103 -8.47 -4.55 -3.41
C VAL A 103 -7.54 -3.94 -4.45
N TYR A 104 -6.54 -3.23 -3.94
CA TYR A 104 -5.41 -2.78 -4.75
C TYR A 104 -4.65 -3.97 -5.30
N THR A 105 -4.05 -3.78 -6.48
CA THR A 105 -3.06 -4.72 -7.00
C THR A 105 -1.75 -4.53 -6.26
N ASN A 106 -0.96 -5.60 -6.16
CA ASN A 106 0.40 -5.49 -5.61
C ASN A 106 1.24 -4.47 -6.41
N ASP A 107 1.05 -4.37 -7.73
CA ASP A 107 1.72 -3.38 -8.58
C ASP A 107 1.44 -1.95 -8.12
N SER A 108 0.18 -1.63 -7.81
CA SER A 108 -0.21 -0.28 -7.35
C SER A 108 0.32 0.01 -5.95
N VAL A 109 0.29 -0.99 -5.05
CA VAL A 109 0.87 -0.85 -3.70
C VAL A 109 2.37 -0.59 -3.77
N VAL A 110 3.10 -1.31 -4.63
CA VAL A 110 4.53 -1.08 -4.85
C VAL A 110 4.76 0.31 -5.45
N ALA A 111 3.97 0.72 -6.44
CA ALA A 111 4.11 2.02 -7.09
C ALA A 111 3.95 3.20 -6.13
N GLU A 112 2.93 3.19 -5.27
CA GLU A 112 2.70 4.26 -4.28
C GLU A 112 3.82 4.34 -3.24
N LYS A 113 4.26 3.19 -2.73
CA LYS A 113 5.36 3.12 -1.75
C LYS A 113 6.68 3.57 -2.38
N PHE A 114 6.92 3.16 -3.61
CA PHE A 114 8.12 3.55 -4.34
C PHE A 114 8.11 5.05 -4.67
N GLU A 115 6.95 5.61 -5.01
CA GLU A 115 6.78 7.06 -5.20
C GLU A 115 7.16 7.83 -3.94
N ALA A 116 6.67 7.40 -2.77
CA ALA A 116 7.05 8.01 -1.50
C ALA A 116 8.57 7.89 -1.21
N MET A 117 9.21 6.79 -1.60
CA MET A 117 10.67 6.62 -1.50
C MET A 117 11.44 7.63 -2.35
N ILE A 118 10.99 7.87 -3.58
CA ILE A 118 11.58 8.85 -4.48
C ILE A 118 11.31 10.28 -3.98
N SER A 119 10.05 10.64 -3.76
CA SER A 119 9.66 12.01 -3.40
C SER A 119 10.20 12.47 -2.05
N LEU A 120 10.19 11.61 -1.02
CA LEU A 120 10.70 11.98 0.30
C LEU A 120 12.22 11.85 0.41
N SER A 121 12.86 11.01 -0.42
CA SER A 121 14.32 10.91 -0.55
C SER A 121 15.06 10.99 0.80
N ILE A 122 15.81 12.09 1.06
CA ILE A 122 16.66 12.23 2.24
C ILE A 122 15.87 12.37 3.56
N ILE A 123 14.63 12.86 3.50
CA ILE A 123 13.78 13.07 4.68
C ILE A 123 12.84 11.89 4.95
N ASN A 124 12.92 10.83 4.15
CA ASN A 124 12.02 9.68 4.27
C ASN A 124 12.22 8.94 5.61
N SER A 125 11.16 8.91 6.42
CA SER A 125 11.11 8.18 7.69
C SER A 125 10.20 6.95 7.68
N ARG A 126 9.59 6.63 6.54
CA ARG A 126 8.61 5.55 6.37
C ARG A 126 9.30 4.20 6.19
N MET A 127 10.03 3.74 7.23
CA MET A 127 10.73 2.44 7.20
C MET A 127 9.82 1.26 6.87
N LYS A 128 8.52 1.36 7.21
CA LYS A 128 7.51 0.38 6.84
C LYS A 128 7.40 0.18 5.33
N ASP A 129 7.50 1.23 4.52
CA ASP A 129 7.35 1.10 3.06
C ASP A 129 8.49 0.26 2.46
N PHE A 130 9.71 0.39 2.98
CA PHE A 130 10.86 -0.44 2.59
C PHE A 130 10.62 -1.91 2.94
N PHE A 131 10.10 -2.17 4.13
CA PHE A 131 9.76 -3.53 4.55
C PHE A 131 8.62 -4.13 3.72
N ASP A 132 7.57 -3.36 3.44
CA ASP A 132 6.43 -3.81 2.65
C ASP A 132 6.86 -4.18 1.21
N ILE A 133 7.67 -3.33 0.55
CA ILE A 133 8.21 -3.65 -0.79
C ILE A 133 9.14 -4.89 -0.72
N TYR A 134 10.00 -4.97 0.29
CA TYR A 134 10.86 -6.13 0.50
C TYR A 134 10.06 -7.42 0.65
N THR A 135 9.00 -7.41 1.46
CA THR A 135 8.10 -8.54 1.64
C THR A 135 7.40 -8.90 0.33
N LEU A 136 6.79 -7.93 -0.35
CA LEU A 136 6.09 -8.14 -1.61
C LEU A 136 7.01 -8.74 -2.69
N ALA A 137 8.23 -8.25 -2.82
CA ALA A 137 9.22 -8.80 -3.75
C ALA A 137 9.60 -10.26 -3.43
N ARG A 138 9.44 -10.71 -2.18
CA ARG A 138 9.74 -12.09 -1.76
C ARG A 138 8.53 -13.02 -1.76
N THR A 139 7.31 -12.48 -1.80
CA THR A 139 6.07 -13.24 -1.64
C THR A 139 5.12 -13.08 -2.82
N SER A 140 5.52 -12.37 -3.87
CA SER A 140 4.70 -12.16 -5.06
C SER A 140 5.53 -12.15 -6.34
N GLU A 141 4.90 -12.59 -7.42
CA GLU A 141 5.41 -12.44 -8.78
C GLU A 141 4.87 -11.14 -9.38
N PHE A 142 5.66 -10.51 -10.25
CA PHE A 142 5.27 -9.27 -10.94
C PHE A 142 5.51 -9.39 -12.43
N GLN A 143 4.55 -8.89 -13.20
CA GLN A 143 4.72 -8.65 -14.63
C GLN A 143 5.34 -7.28 -14.83
N GLY A 144 6.47 -7.22 -15.52
CA GLY A 144 7.25 -6.00 -15.69
C GLY A 144 6.43 -4.88 -16.31
N LEU A 145 5.53 -5.20 -17.24
CA LEU A 145 4.70 -4.22 -17.93
C LEU A 145 3.70 -3.58 -16.96
N HIS A 146 3.00 -4.40 -16.16
CA HIS A 146 2.04 -3.90 -15.18
C HIS A 146 2.71 -3.04 -14.11
N LEU A 147 3.87 -3.48 -13.60
CA LEU A 147 4.60 -2.73 -12.59
C LEU A 147 5.16 -1.41 -13.17
N TYR A 148 5.68 -1.44 -14.40
CA TYR A 148 6.10 -0.24 -15.13
C TYR A 148 4.95 0.75 -15.30
N GLU A 149 3.79 0.29 -15.77
CA GLU A 149 2.60 1.13 -15.93
C GLU A 149 2.13 1.70 -14.59
N ALA A 150 2.08 0.89 -13.53
CA ALA A 150 1.68 1.32 -12.19
C ALA A 150 2.59 2.43 -11.65
N VAL A 151 3.91 2.26 -11.77
CA VAL A 151 4.90 3.25 -11.34
C VAL A 151 4.81 4.51 -12.21
N SER A 152 4.77 4.36 -13.53
CA SER A 152 4.71 5.47 -14.49
C SER A 152 3.48 6.34 -14.26
N GLU A 153 2.29 5.72 -14.14
CA GLU A 153 1.04 6.46 -13.93
C GLU A 153 0.97 7.09 -12.54
N THR A 154 1.45 6.41 -11.49
CA THR A 154 1.55 6.99 -10.14
C THR A 154 2.45 8.22 -10.12
N PHE A 155 3.65 8.12 -10.72
CA PHE A 155 4.60 9.24 -10.76
C PHE A 155 4.07 10.43 -11.56
N LYS A 156 3.46 10.18 -12.73
CA LYS A 156 2.80 11.23 -13.52
C LYS A 156 1.67 11.88 -12.73
N ARG A 157 0.86 11.08 -12.03
CA ARG A 157 -0.30 11.56 -11.28
C ARG A 157 0.11 12.45 -10.10
N ARG A 158 1.19 12.10 -9.40
CA ARG A 158 1.72 12.82 -8.24
C ARG A 158 2.80 13.85 -8.57
N LEU A 159 3.06 14.07 -9.87
CA LEU A 159 4.09 15.00 -10.37
C LEU A 159 5.48 14.74 -9.77
N THR A 160 5.80 13.47 -9.55
CA THR A 160 7.04 13.02 -8.91
C THR A 160 8.26 13.43 -9.74
N GLN A 161 9.23 14.08 -9.10
CA GLN A 161 10.48 14.45 -9.75
C GLN A 161 11.37 13.21 -9.87
N THR A 162 11.70 12.84 -11.11
CA THR A 162 12.60 11.72 -11.41
C THR A 162 13.96 12.23 -11.89
N GLU A 163 15.02 11.54 -11.49
CA GLU A 163 16.39 11.87 -11.89
C GLU A 163 17.22 10.58 -12.04
N ARG A 164 18.19 10.60 -12.96
CA ARG A 164 18.97 9.41 -13.30
C ARG A 164 19.79 8.87 -12.11
N ASP A 165 20.36 9.77 -11.32
CA ASP A 165 21.29 9.46 -10.23
C ASP A 165 20.64 9.66 -8.85
N HIS A 166 19.39 9.22 -8.70
CA HIS A 166 18.63 9.41 -7.46
C HIS A 166 19.28 8.69 -6.27
N ILE A 167 19.43 9.41 -5.14
CA ILE A 167 20.19 8.95 -3.97
C ILE A 167 19.68 7.62 -3.38
N LEU A 168 18.39 7.31 -3.52
CA LEU A 168 17.78 6.05 -3.05
C LEU A 168 18.57 4.81 -3.50
N PHE A 169 19.20 4.87 -4.68
CA PHE A 169 19.92 3.76 -5.29
C PHE A 169 21.44 3.77 -5.03
N THR A 170 21.93 4.61 -4.13
CA THR A 170 23.37 4.71 -3.82
C THR A 170 23.72 4.07 -2.48
N ALA A 171 24.99 3.70 -2.32
CA ALA A 171 25.48 3.08 -1.08
C ALA A 171 25.39 4.03 0.11
N GLU A 172 25.60 5.32 -0.11
CA GLU A 172 25.51 6.36 0.91
C GLU A 172 24.11 6.42 1.54
N PHE A 173 23.05 6.08 0.80
CA PHE A 173 21.70 6.06 1.33
C PHE A 173 21.48 4.95 2.35
N TYR A 174 21.83 3.71 2.01
CA TYR A 174 21.54 2.56 2.88
C TYR A 174 22.61 2.29 3.94
N THR A 175 23.78 2.93 3.83
CA THR A 175 24.83 2.90 4.87
C THR A 175 24.77 4.08 5.83
N ASP A 176 23.88 5.05 5.61
CA ASP A 176 23.70 6.19 6.51
C ASP A 176 23.26 5.72 7.91
N SER A 177 24.10 6.03 8.91
CA SER A 177 23.90 5.62 10.30
C SER A 177 22.52 5.98 10.88
N ARG A 178 21.93 7.10 10.46
CA ARG A 178 20.61 7.52 10.96
C ARG A 178 19.51 6.62 10.42
N ARG A 179 19.53 6.31 9.13
CA ARG A 179 18.57 5.37 8.52
C ARG A 179 18.71 3.96 9.06
N VAL A 180 19.93 3.47 9.21
CA VAL A 180 20.18 2.15 9.81
C VAL A 180 19.57 2.10 11.21
N ALA A 181 19.76 3.13 12.04
CA ALA A 181 19.14 3.19 13.36
C ALA A 181 17.59 3.25 13.31
N MET A 182 17.02 3.95 12.34
CA MET A 182 15.56 3.99 12.13
C MET A 182 15.01 2.62 11.71
N TRP A 183 15.71 1.92 10.83
CA TRP A 183 15.38 0.57 10.40
C TRP A 183 15.43 -0.43 11.56
N GLU A 184 16.52 -0.40 12.34
CA GLU A 184 16.67 -1.26 13.52
C GLU A 184 15.56 -1.03 14.55
N ALA A 185 15.20 0.24 14.80
CA ALA A 185 14.10 0.59 15.69
C ALA A 185 12.75 0.07 15.16
N PHE A 186 12.51 0.20 13.84
CA PHE A 186 11.30 -0.31 13.19
C PHE A 186 11.20 -1.84 13.30
N ILE A 187 12.24 -2.56 12.88
CA ILE A 187 12.29 -4.02 12.90
C ILE A 187 12.14 -4.59 14.31
N LYS A 188 12.78 -3.98 15.31
CA LYS A 188 12.67 -4.39 16.71
C LYS A 188 11.21 -4.40 17.20
N ASN A 189 10.38 -3.49 16.69
CA ASN A 189 8.96 -3.43 17.06
C ASN A 189 8.13 -4.54 16.41
N LEU A 190 8.55 -5.08 15.27
CA LEU A 190 7.85 -6.17 14.58
C LEU A 190 8.05 -7.55 15.23
N LYS A 191 9.08 -7.71 16.08
CA LYS A 191 9.40 -8.96 16.80
C LYS A 191 9.52 -10.19 15.88
N LEU A 192 10.09 -10.00 14.69
CA LEU A 192 10.28 -11.07 13.71
C LEU A 192 11.60 -11.80 13.96
N ASP A 193 11.57 -13.12 13.91
CA ASP A 193 12.77 -13.95 13.88
C ASP A 193 13.50 -13.78 12.54
N ASN A 194 14.84 -13.73 12.56
CA ASN A 194 15.69 -13.56 11.37
C ASN A 194 15.34 -12.33 10.52
N SER A 195 15.20 -11.17 11.15
CA SER A 195 14.91 -9.92 10.46
C SER A 195 16.08 -9.45 9.59
N PRO A 196 15.84 -8.98 8.35
CA PRO A 196 16.90 -8.50 7.47
C PRO A 196 17.48 -7.17 7.97
N ASN A 197 18.77 -6.96 7.70
CA ASN A 197 19.38 -5.65 7.91
C ASN A 197 18.98 -4.68 6.78
N PHE A 198 19.19 -3.38 6.97
CA PHE A 198 18.72 -2.38 6.00
C PHE A 198 19.40 -2.50 4.63
N GLN A 199 20.68 -2.89 4.62
CA GLN A 199 21.43 -3.11 3.38
C GLN A 199 20.83 -4.27 2.57
N GLU A 200 20.55 -5.42 3.20
CA GLU A 200 19.91 -6.56 2.54
C GLU A 200 18.56 -6.18 1.92
N VAL A 201 17.79 -5.33 2.60
CA VAL A 201 16.52 -4.81 2.08
C VAL A 201 16.73 -3.94 0.85
N MET A 202 17.70 -3.02 0.92
CA MET A 202 17.97 -2.09 -0.17
C MET A 202 18.62 -2.75 -1.39
N GLU A 203 19.42 -3.80 -1.21
CA GLU A 203 19.95 -4.61 -2.30
C GLU A 203 18.83 -5.33 -3.08
N LEU A 204 17.83 -5.87 -2.37
CA LEU A 204 16.67 -6.47 -3.03
C LEU A 204 15.80 -5.41 -3.72
N ILE A 205 15.53 -4.28 -3.05
CA ILE A 205 14.79 -3.16 -3.62
C ILE A 205 15.48 -2.63 -4.88
N TYR A 206 16.81 -2.50 -4.86
CA TYR A 206 17.58 -2.10 -6.03
C TYR A 206 17.37 -3.10 -7.18
N THR A 207 17.55 -4.39 -6.90
CA THR A 207 17.40 -5.46 -7.92
C THR A 207 15.98 -5.48 -8.51
N PHE A 208 14.97 -5.25 -7.68
CA PHE A 208 13.56 -5.28 -8.06
C PHE A 208 13.13 -4.01 -8.81
N LEU A 209 13.41 -2.82 -8.28
CA LEU A 209 12.84 -1.56 -8.77
C LEU A 209 13.75 -0.74 -9.66
N LYS A 210 15.08 -0.89 -9.61
CA LYS A 210 15.98 -0.11 -10.47
C LYS A 210 15.72 -0.34 -11.96
N PRO A 211 15.51 -1.57 -12.46
CA PRO A 211 15.18 -1.79 -13.87
C PRO A 211 13.89 -1.08 -14.29
N ILE A 212 12.86 -1.09 -13.44
CA ILE A 212 11.59 -0.40 -13.67
C ILE A 212 11.80 1.11 -13.71
N TYR A 213 12.52 1.67 -12.74
CA TYR A 213 12.79 3.10 -12.66
C TYR A 213 13.58 3.60 -13.88
N ASP A 214 14.57 2.83 -14.34
CA ASP A 214 15.34 3.16 -15.55
C ASP A 214 14.46 3.19 -16.80
N HIS A 215 13.47 2.31 -16.88
CA HIS A 215 12.50 2.27 -17.97
C HIS A 215 11.49 3.42 -17.90
N VAL A 216 11.07 3.81 -16.69
CA VAL A 216 10.27 5.04 -16.47
C VAL A 216 11.04 6.27 -16.91
N LEU A 217 12.32 6.40 -16.57
CA LEU A 217 13.19 7.51 -17.01
C LEU A 217 13.41 7.54 -18.53
N ALA A 218 13.45 6.37 -19.16
CA ALA A 218 13.65 6.22 -20.60
C ALA A 218 12.34 6.31 -21.41
N GLU A 219 11.19 6.40 -20.74
CA GLU A 219 9.85 6.31 -21.35
C GLU A 219 9.67 5.08 -22.24
N ASN A 220 10.17 3.92 -21.78
CA ASN A 220 10.09 2.66 -22.51
C ASN A 220 9.51 1.55 -21.63
N GLU A 221 8.69 0.67 -22.22
CA GLU A 221 8.04 -0.43 -21.53
C GLU A 221 9.05 -1.50 -21.08
N TYR A 222 8.76 -2.17 -19.97
CA TYR A 222 9.58 -3.24 -19.42
C TYR A 222 8.83 -4.59 -19.47
N PHE A 223 9.42 -5.63 -20.03
CA PHE A 223 8.75 -6.92 -20.30
C PHE A 223 9.30 -8.11 -19.49
N GLY A 224 10.07 -7.85 -18.43
CA GLY A 224 10.57 -8.91 -17.55
C GLY A 224 9.46 -9.54 -16.70
N CYS A 225 9.70 -10.74 -16.17
CA CYS A 225 8.87 -11.37 -15.13
C CYS A 225 9.67 -11.49 -13.84
N TRP A 226 9.18 -10.92 -12.74
CA TRP A 226 9.84 -11.02 -11.45
C TRP A 226 9.50 -12.36 -10.82
N ASN A 227 10.53 -13.15 -10.48
CA ASN A 227 10.36 -14.43 -9.82
C ASN A 227 10.76 -14.31 -8.33
N GLN A 228 9.79 -14.55 -7.44
CA GLN A 228 9.98 -14.48 -5.98
C GLN A 228 10.95 -15.52 -5.41
N HIS A 229 11.21 -16.62 -6.14
CA HIS A 229 12.11 -17.68 -5.68
C HIS A 229 13.57 -17.40 -6.05
N SER A 230 13.82 -16.88 -7.26
CA SER A 230 15.16 -16.47 -7.69
C SER A 230 15.51 -15.03 -7.28
N LEU A 231 14.52 -14.25 -6.84
CA LEU A 231 14.65 -12.82 -6.50
C LEU A 231 15.30 -12.03 -7.63
N SER A 232 14.84 -12.28 -8.86
CA SER A 232 15.37 -11.66 -10.07
C SER A 232 14.31 -11.56 -11.16
N TRP A 233 14.53 -10.61 -12.07
CA TRP A 233 13.78 -10.52 -13.32
C TRP A 233 14.28 -11.56 -14.32
N GLN A 234 13.34 -12.25 -14.97
CA GLN A 234 13.58 -13.25 -16.00
C GLN A 234 12.99 -12.76 -17.34
N ASP A 235 13.63 -13.13 -18.46
CA ASP A 235 13.11 -12.83 -19.79
C ASP A 235 11.79 -13.57 -20.03
N GLY A 236 10.78 -12.85 -20.52
CA GLY A 236 9.39 -13.28 -20.57
C GLY A 236 9.15 -14.59 -21.34
N GLN A 237 9.00 -15.70 -20.62
CA GLN A 237 8.14 -16.81 -21.00
C GLN A 237 7.34 -17.25 -19.78
N ILE A 238 6.11 -16.73 -19.65
CA ILE A 238 5.14 -17.37 -18.76
C ILE A 238 4.74 -18.68 -19.43
N THR A 239 5.13 -19.79 -18.82
CA THR A 239 4.50 -21.08 -19.13
C THR A 239 3.08 -20.99 -18.60
N VAL A 240 2.11 -20.84 -19.50
CA VAL A 240 0.70 -20.98 -19.17
C VAL A 240 0.51 -22.43 -18.71
N LEU A 241 0.21 -22.63 -17.42
CA LEU A 241 -0.36 -23.88 -16.91
C LEU A 241 -1.87 -23.71 -16.75
#